data_AF-A0A2E2WS43-F1
#
_entry.id   AF-A0A2E2WS43-F1
#
_cell.length_a   1.000
_cell.length_b   1.000
_cell.length_c   1.000
_cell.angle_alpha   90.00
_cell.angle_beta   90.00
_cell.angle_gamma   90.00
#
_symmetry.space_group_name_H-M   'P 1'
#
loop_
_entity.id
_entity.type
_entity.pdbx_description
1 polymer ?
#
loop_
_entity_poly.entity_id
_entity_poly.type
_entity_poly.pdbx_seq_one_letter_code
_entity_poly.pdbx_strand_id
1 'polypeptide(L)'
;MKKLTRENLFSLEKYSEIRNDFRLKIMAHKKNRRLAIGPNTTLYFEDSLIMRYQIQEMLRAEKIFESSAIDDELVVYNALIPDGNNWKATFMIEFTDEEERRTALKKMLGIENNLWLKIEGFNEIHPVSDEDLERRDDNKTSAVHFLRFQLDHEMIDALKGGCQLSAGINHPEYKYTVNPIPQNISESLISDLD
;
A
#
# COMPACT_ATOMS: atom_id res chain seq x y z
N MET A 1 -0.57 -9.21 12.51
CA MET A 1 0.74 -8.47 12.44
C MET A 1 0.97 -7.46 13.58
N LYS A 2 2.23 -7.19 14.01
CA LYS A 2 2.55 -6.25 15.12
C LYS A 2 2.79 -4.82 14.63
N LYS A 3 2.13 -3.84 15.28
CA LYS A 3 2.38 -2.40 15.08
C LYS A 3 3.78 -1.99 15.58
N LEU A 4 4.30 -0.90 15.03
CA LEU A 4 5.60 -0.36 15.40
C LEU A 4 5.49 0.44 16.70
N THR A 5 6.52 0.33 17.53
CA THR A 5 6.75 1.15 18.71
C THR A 5 8.09 1.88 18.60
N ARG A 6 8.37 2.81 19.52
CA ARG A 6 9.67 3.50 19.59
C ARG A 6 10.86 2.56 19.69
N GLU A 7 10.70 1.39 20.32
CA GLU A 7 11.76 0.37 20.42
C GLU A 7 12.13 -0.26 19.08
N ASN A 8 11.22 -0.18 18.10
CA ASN A 8 11.50 -0.60 16.73
C ASN A 8 12.22 0.50 15.94
N LEU A 9 12.35 1.73 16.45
CA LEU A 9 12.98 2.84 15.75
C LEU A 9 14.46 2.97 16.17
N PHE A 10 15.29 3.38 15.22
CA PHE A 10 16.66 3.82 15.47
C PHE A 10 16.66 5.28 15.91
N SER A 11 17.68 5.69 16.68
CA SER A 11 17.99 7.10 16.87
C SER A 11 18.42 7.72 15.54
N LEU A 12 18.36 9.06 15.43
CA LEU A 12 18.79 9.78 14.22
C LEU A 12 20.26 9.47 13.86
N GLU A 13 21.12 9.41 14.87
CA GLU A 13 22.54 9.03 14.72
C GLU A 13 22.65 7.61 14.15
N LYS A 14 22.03 6.63 14.82
CA LYS A 14 22.15 5.24 14.39
C LYS A 14 21.57 5.02 13.00
N TYR A 15 20.44 5.66 12.71
CA TYR A 15 19.82 5.59 11.39
C TYR A 15 20.73 6.17 10.30
N SER A 16 21.37 7.31 10.56
CA SER A 16 22.33 7.92 9.64
C SER A 16 23.46 6.96 9.22
N GLU A 17 24.00 6.19 10.18
CA GLU A 17 25.05 5.18 9.92
C GLU A 17 24.58 4.06 8.99
N ILE A 18 23.38 3.51 9.23
CA ILE A 18 22.89 2.30 8.54
C ILE A 18 21.98 2.62 7.34
N ARG A 19 21.69 3.90 7.08
CA ARG A 19 20.64 4.32 6.16
C ARG A 19 20.80 3.72 4.77
N ASN A 20 22.02 3.67 4.25
CA ASN A 20 22.28 3.17 2.90
C ASN A 20 21.94 1.68 2.79
N ASP A 21 22.40 0.87 3.74
CA ASP A 21 22.11 -0.57 3.78
C ASP A 21 20.62 -0.82 4.01
N PHE A 22 20.01 -0.06 4.91
CA PHE A 22 18.58 -0.17 5.17
C PHE A 22 17.75 0.21 3.94
N ARG A 23 18.10 1.29 3.23
CA ARG A 23 17.47 1.68 1.97
C ARG A 23 17.60 0.60 0.90
N LEU A 24 18.77 -0.02 0.74
CA LEU A 24 18.96 -1.12 -0.21
C LEU A 24 18.06 -2.31 0.12
N LYS A 25 17.96 -2.68 1.40
CA LYS A 25 17.04 -3.71 1.89
C LYS A 25 15.59 -3.37 1.55
N ILE A 26 15.16 -2.13 1.77
CA ILE A 26 13.79 -1.67 1.48
C ILE A 26 13.51 -1.66 -0.02
N MET A 27 14.47 -1.24 -0.85
CA MET A 27 14.31 -1.27 -2.31
C MET A 27 14.14 -2.70 -2.83
N ALA A 28 14.89 -3.66 -2.28
CA ALA A 28 14.71 -5.08 -2.62
C ALA A 28 13.33 -5.58 -2.18
N HIS A 29 12.92 -5.24 -0.96
CA HIS A 29 11.62 -5.63 -0.41
C HIS A 29 10.43 -5.07 -1.21
N LYS A 30 10.48 -3.78 -1.57
CA LYS A 30 9.42 -3.10 -2.35
C LYS A 30 9.16 -3.74 -3.72
N LYS A 31 10.11 -4.48 -4.29
CA LYS A 31 9.89 -5.23 -5.54
C LYS A 31 8.81 -6.30 -5.41
N ASN A 32 8.67 -6.89 -4.22
CA ASN A 32 7.65 -7.91 -3.93
C ASN A 32 6.34 -7.28 -3.42
N ARG A 33 6.31 -5.95 -3.27
CA ARG A 33 5.17 -5.21 -2.73
C ARG A 33 4.56 -4.26 -3.76
N ARG A 34 5.02 -4.30 -5.01
CA ARG A 34 4.60 -3.41 -6.09
C ARG A 34 3.89 -4.19 -7.18
N LEU A 35 2.60 -3.97 -7.35
CA LEU A 35 1.77 -4.60 -8.37
C LEU A 35 1.25 -3.53 -9.36
N ALA A 36 1.79 -3.52 -10.57
CA ALA A 36 1.25 -2.69 -11.65
C ALA A 36 -0.05 -3.31 -12.20
N ILE A 37 -1.07 -2.48 -12.44
CA ILE A 37 -2.34 -2.91 -13.05
C ILE A 37 -2.56 -2.05 -14.30
N GLY A 38 -2.12 -2.55 -15.45
CA GLY A 38 -2.08 -1.75 -16.67
C GLY A 38 -0.93 -0.73 -16.68
N PRO A 39 -0.97 0.25 -17.60
CA PRO A 39 0.17 1.11 -17.91
C PRO A 39 0.43 2.25 -16.90
N ASN A 40 -0.61 2.77 -16.25
CA ASN A 40 -0.53 4.03 -15.49
C ASN A 40 -0.92 3.89 -14.03
N THR A 41 -1.15 2.68 -13.53
CA THR A 41 -1.53 2.50 -12.13
C THR A 41 -0.75 1.39 -11.45
N THR A 42 -0.46 1.62 -10.18
CA THR A 42 0.33 0.73 -9.35
C THR A 42 -0.24 0.66 -7.94
N LEU A 43 -0.35 -0.56 -7.41
CA LEU A 43 -0.52 -0.80 -5.98
C LEU A 43 0.82 -1.02 -5.30
N TYR A 44 1.06 -0.26 -4.23
CA TYR A 44 2.19 -0.43 -3.32
C TYR A 44 1.63 -0.97 -2.01
N PHE A 45 1.78 -2.27 -1.77
CA PHE A 45 1.31 -2.91 -0.55
C PHE A 45 2.22 -2.57 0.62
N GLU A 46 1.64 -2.02 1.67
CA GLU A 46 2.36 -1.51 2.83
C GLU A 46 2.52 -2.57 3.90
N ASP A 47 3.62 -2.52 4.65
CA ASP A 47 3.87 -3.40 5.79
C ASP A 47 4.71 -2.72 6.86
N SER A 48 4.97 -3.43 7.96
CA SER A 48 5.76 -2.90 9.07
C SER A 48 7.19 -2.51 8.68
N LEU A 49 7.80 -3.18 7.70
CA LEU A 49 9.17 -2.89 7.27
C LEU A 49 9.22 -1.62 6.42
N ILE A 50 8.28 -1.44 5.49
CA ILE A 50 8.15 -0.23 4.69
C ILE A 50 7.76 0.95 5.58
N MET A 51 6.80 0.77 6.49
CA MET A 51 6.37 1.84 7.41
C MET A 51 7.50 2.28 8.33
N ARG A 52 8.28 1.33 8.86
CA ARG A 52 9.47 1.65 9.66
C ARG A 52 10.45 2.51 8.87
N TYR A 53 10.66 2.21 7.59
CA TYR A 53 11.51 3.03 6.72
C TYR A 53 10.94 4.43 6.48
N GLN A 54 9.64 4.56 6.23
CA GLN A 54 9.00 5.85 6.01
C GLN A 54 9.10 6.74 7.26
N ILE A 55 8.79 6.19 8.44
CA ILE A 55 8.95 6.89 9.71
C ILE A 55 10.40 7.35 9.88
N GLN A 56 11.38 6.47 9.66
CA GLN A 56 12.79 6.83 9.82
C GLN A 56 13.25 7.93 8.84
N GLU A 57 12.79 7.89 7.59
CA GLU A 57 13.07 8.96 6.63
C GLU A 57 12.43 10.28 7.06
N MET A 58 11.21 10.27 7.57
CA MET A 58 10.51 11.46 8.09
C MET A 58 11.25 12.06 9.28
N LEU A 59 11.52 11.25 10.32
CA LEU A 59 12.23 11.70 11.52
C LEU A 59 13.61 12.30 11.16
N ARG A 60 14.31 11.72 10.20
CA ARG A 60 15.62 12.23 9.74
C ARG A 60 15.51 13.52 8.95
N ALA A 61 14.56 13.62 8.03
CA ALA A 61 14.38 14.81 7.19
C ALA A 61 14.02 16.03 8.03
N GLU A 62 13.08 15.84 8.96
CA GLU A 62 12.56 16.89 9.83
C GLU A 62 13.33 17.02 11.17
N LYS A 63 14.34 16.18 11.38
CA LYS A 63 15.16 16.11 12.61
C LYS A 63 14.32 15.97 13.88
N ILE A 64 13.28 15.13 13.83
CA ILE A 64 12.40 14.85 14.97
C ILE A 64 13.09 13.86 15.90
N PHE A 65 13.23 14.21 17.17
CA PHE A 65 13.80 13.33 18.21
C PHE A 65 13.04 13.37 19.54
N GLU A 66 12.10 14.30 19.68
CA GLU A 66 11.20 14.41 20.82
C GLU A 66 10.20 13.25 20.83
N SER A 67 10.05 12.60 21.98
CA SER A 67 9.23 11.39 22.08
C SER A 67 7.79 11.58 21.65
N SER A 68 7.16 12.72 21.98
CA SER A 68 5.77 13.00 21.61
C SER A 68 5.61 13.13 20.10
N ALA A 69 6.52 13.84 19.43
CA ALA A 69 6.48 13.99 17.98
C ALA A 69 6.74 12.64 17.27
N ILE A 70 7.61 11.79 17.82
CA ILE A 70 7.79 10.42 17.30
C ILE A 70 6.51 9.60 17.48
N ASP A 71 5.84 9.72 18.62
CA ASP A 71 4.60 9.00 18.90
C ASP A 71 3.49 9.45 17.93
N ASP A 72 3.42 10.74 17.58
CA ASP A 72 2.49 11.27 16.55
C ASP A 72 2.74 10.65 15.17
N GLU A 73 4.00 10.58 14.73
CA GLU A 73 4.37 9.90 13.47
C GLU A 73 4.04 8.41 13.49
N LEU A 74 4.30 7.74 14.62
CA LEU A 74 3.96 6.33 14.79
C LEU A 74 2.46 6.09 14.63
N VAL A 75 1.60 6.96 15.15
CA VAL A 75 0.14 6.84 14.99
C VAL A 75 -0.24 6.87 13.50
N VAL A 76 0.26 7.85 12.76
CA VAL A 76 -0.05 8.02 11.33
C VAL A 76 0.39 6.79 10.52
N TYR A 77 1.65 6.40 10.63
CA TYR A 77 2.18 5.32 9.80
C TYR A 77 1.72 3.92 10.25
N ASN A 78 1.39 3.72 11.52
CA ASN A 78 0.82 2.44 11.98
C ASN A 78 -0.57 2.16 11.37
N ALA A 79 -1.32 3.18 10.96
CA ALA A 79 -2.62 3.00 10.28
C ALA A 79 -2.48 2.28 8.91
N LEU A 80 -1.30 2.36 8.31
CA LEU A 80 -0.95 1.72 7.03
C LEU A 80 -0.33 0.33 7.19
N ILE A 81 -0.15 -0.17 8.42
CA ILE A 81 0.33 -1.53 8.66
C ILE A 81 -0.87 -2.49 8.71
N PRO A 82 -0.89 -3.58 7.94
CA PRO A 82 -1.94 -4.61 8.04
C PRO A 82 -1.99 -5.21 9.45
N ASP A 83 -3.17 -5.67 9.88
CA ASP A 83 -3.40 -6.17 11.24
C ASP A 83 -3.59 -7.69 11.32
N GLY A 84 -3.59 -8.42 10.19
CA GLY A 84 -3.65 -9.88 10.15
C GLY A 84 -4.82 -10.43 9.33
N ASN A 85 -5.87 -9.64 9.09
CA ASN A 85 -6.97 -10.03 8.20
C ASN A 85 -7.28 -9.00 7.12
N ASN A 86 -6.37 -8.05 6.91
CA ASN A 86 -6.45 -7.09 5.83
C ASN A 86 -5.08 -6.84 5.20
N TRP A 87 -5.12 -6.32 3.98
CA TRP A 87 -3.97 -5.68 3.36
C TRP A 87 -4.17 -4.18 3.30
N LYS A 88 -3.08 -3.45 3.51
CA LYS A 88 -3.01 -2.00 3.32
C LYS A 88 -2.19 -1.72 2.07
N ALA A 89 -2.64 -0.79 1.24
CA ALA A 89 -1.92 -0.41 0.04
C ALA A 89 -2.05 1.07 -0.28
N THR A 90 -1.02 1.65 -0.86
CA THR A 90 -1.09 2.93 -1.56
C THR A 90 -1.31 2.68 -3.04
N PHE A 91 -2.42 3.18 -3.56
CA PHE A 91 -2.73 3.14 -4.99
C PHE A 91 -2.27 4.45 -5.65
N MET A 92 -1.46 4.34 -6.69
CA MET A 92 -0.92 5.50 -7.41
C MET A 92 -1.34 5.48 -8.87
N ILE A 93 -1.71 6.65 -9.37
CA ILE A 93 -1.98 6.95 -10.77
C ILE A 93 -0.81 7.79 -11.30
N GLU A 94 -0.02 7.21 -12.19
CA GLU A 94 1.29 7.71 -12.58
C GLU A 94 1.32 8.07 -14.08
N PHE A 95 1.59 9.35 -14.34
CA PHE A 95 1.81 9.92 -15.67
C PHE A 95 3.05 10.81 -15.61
N THR A 96 3.89 10.74 -16.65
CA THR A 96 5.12 11.53 -16.73
C THR A 96 4.83 12.99 -17.10
N ASP A 97 3.86 13.21 -17.98
CA ASP A 97 3.38 14.54 -18.36
C ASP A 97 2.28 15.04 -17.41
N GLU A 98 2.42 16.29 -16.97
CA GLU A 98 1.50 16.90 -16.00
C GLU A 98 0.10 17.18 -16.59
N GLU A 99 0.02 17.58 -17.85
CA GLU A 99 -1.24 17.89 -18.52
C GLU A 99 -2.03 16.61 -18.84
N GLU A 100 -1.32 15.57 -19.26
CA GLU A 100 -1.87 14.22 -19.42
C GLU A 100 -2.41 13.72 -18.07
N ARG A 101 -1.61 13.81 -17.00
CA ARG A 101 -2.03 13.43 -15.64
C ARG A 101 -3.32 14.14 -15.24
N ARG A 102 -3.37 15.47 -15.41
CA ARG A 102 -4.54 16.28 -15.03
C ARG A 102 -5.79 15.87 -15.79
N THR A 103 -5.65 15.56 -17.07
CA THR A 103 -6.77 15.09 -17.92
C THR A 103 -7.22 13.70 -17.50
N ALA A 104 -6.27 12.80 -17.25
CA ALA A 104 -6.54 11.42 -16.86
C ALA A 104 -7.26 11.36 -15.50
N LEU A 105 -6.82 12.13 -14.49
CA LEU A 105 -7.45 12.17 -13.17
C LEU A 105 -8.90 12.69 -13.18
N LYS A 106 -9.26 13.53 -14.15
CA LYS A 106 -10.66 13.95 -14.35
C LYS A 106 -11.51 12.83 -14.95
N LYS A 107 -10.97 12.11 -15.93
CA LYS A 107 -11.67 11.00 -16.60
C LYS A 107 -11.84 9.79 -15.69
N MET A 108 -10.84 9.50 -14.85
CA MET A 108 -10.81 8.36 -13.95
C MET A 108 -11.41 8.68 -12.57
N LEU A 109 -12.38 9.58 -12.50
CA LEU A 109 -13.07 9.91 -11.26
C LEU A 109 -13.70 8.66 -10.65
N GLY A 110 -13.34 8.32 -9.41
CA GLY A 110 -13.87 7.14 -8.71
C GLY A 110 -13.22 5.82 -9.10
N ILE A 111 -12.08 5.84 -9.81
CA ILE A 111 -11.33 4.63 -10.20
C ILE A 111 -10.96 3.74 -9.01
N GLU A 112 -10.66 4.33 -7.85
CA GLU A 112 -10.31 3.63 -6.62
C GLU A 112 -11.43 2.70 -6.14
N ASN A 113 -12.70 3.03 -6.42
CA ASN A 113 -13.86 2.21 -6.07
C ASN A 113 -14.09 1.05 -7.05
N ASN A 114 -13.40 1.05 -8.18
CA ASN A 114 -13.50 0.03 -9.23
C ASN A 114 -12.31 -0.95 -9.21
N LEU A 115 -11.41 -0.78 -8.26
CA LEU A 115 -10.30 -1.67 -7.98
C LEU A 115 -10.81 -2.90 -7.21
N TRP A 116 -10.26 -4.06 -7.52
CA TRP A 116 -10.57 -5.31 -6.84
C TRP A 116 -9.36 -6.22 -6.73
N LEU A 117 -9.35 -7.02 -5.67
CA LEU A 117 -8.58 -8.26 -5.55
C LEU A 117 -9.53 -9.44 -5.58
N LYS A 118 -9.09 -10.60 -6.08
CA LYS A 118 -9.93 -11.78 -6.16
C LYS A 118 -9.14 -13.04 -5.91
N ILE A 119 -9.63 -13.84 -4.97
CA ILE A 119 -9.12 -15.18 -4.69
C ILE A 119 -9.95 -16.15 -5.51
N GLU A 120 -9.29 -17.14 -6.13
CA GLU A 120 -9.98 -18.18 -6.90
C GLU A 120 -11.10 -18.84 -6.07
N GLY A 121 -12.31 -18.88 -6.62
CA GLY A 121 -13.50 -19.42 -5.94
C GLY A 121 -14.27 -18.42 -5.07
N PHE A 122 -13.77 -17.20 -4.86
CA PHE A 122 -14.41 -16.16 -4.05
C PHE A 122 -14.91 -14.99 -4.89
N ASN A 123 -15.72 -14.13 -4.26
CA ASN A 123 -16.14 -12.85 -4.81
C ASN A 123 -14.99 -11.84 -4.85
N GLU A 124 -15.17 -10.77 -5.63
CA GLU A 124 -14.23 -9.64 -5.65
C GLU A 124 -14.20 -8.92 -4.30
N ILE A 125 -12.99 -8.59 -3.86
CA ILE A 125 -12.70 -7.79 -2.67
C ILE A 125 -12.41 -6.38 -3.15
N HIS A 126 -13.36 -5.48 -2.92
CA HIS A 126 -13.17 -4.05 -3.15
C HIS A 126 -12.55 -3.38 -1.92
N PRO A 127 -11.63 -2.42 -2.09
CA PRO A 127 -11.02 -1.74 -0.97
C PRO A 127 -11.96 -0.74 -0.32
N VAL A 128 -11.73 -0.48 0.97
CA VAL A 128 -12.16 0.76 1.60
C VAL A 128 -11.07 1.80 1.35
N SER A 129 -11.43 2.91 0.72
CA SER A 129 -10.50 3.95 0.27
C SER A 129 -10.56 5.18 1.16
N ASP A 130 -9.39 5.73 1.49
CA ASP A 130 -9.16 7.04 2.08
C ASP A 130 -9.92 7.28 3.41
N GLU A 131 -10.00 6.24 4.25
CA GLU A 131 -10.68 6.28 5.56
C GLU A 131 -10.14 7.38 6.50
N ASP A 132 -8.87 7.75 6.31
CA ASP A 132 -8.17 8.74 7.13
C ASP A 132 -8.23 10.16 6.54
N LEU A 133 -8.92 10.37 5.41
CA LEU A 133 -9.04 11.68 4.75
C LEU A 133 -10.47 12.22 4.80
N GLU A 134 -10.64 13.42 5.35
CA GLU A 134 -11.93 14.13 5.35
C GLU A 134 -12.33 14.70 3.96
N ARG A 135 -11.42 14.69 2.97
CA ARG A 135 -11.59 15.44 1.72
C ARG A 135 -11.86 14.53 0.53
N ARG A 136 -12.98 14.76 -0.15
CA ARG A 136 -13.23 14.35 -1.53
C ARG A 136 -13.40 15.60 -2.39
N ASP A 137 -12.71 15.64 -3.54
CA ASP A 137 -12.94 16.63 -4.59
C ASP A 137 -13.89 15.99 -5.62
N ASP A 138 -15.09 16.54 -5.74
CA ASP A 138 -16.12 15.96 -6.62
C ASP A 138 -15.79 16.11 -8.12
N ASN A 139 -14.74 16.86 -8.48
CA ASN A 139 -14.41 17.18 -9.87
C ASN A 139 -13.22 16.39 -10.44
N LYS A 140 -12.43 15.71 -9.60
CA LYS A 140 -11.27 14.89 -10.03
C LYS A 140 -10.86 13.89 -8.96
N THR A 141 -10.29 12.76 -9.37
CA THR A 141 -9.69 11.83 -8.41
C THR A 141 -8.29 12.27 -7.97
N SER A 142 -7.82 11.73 -6.85
CA SER A 142 -6.45 11.92 -6.36
C SER A 142 -5.47 11.07 -7.17
N ALA A 143 -4.21 11.53 -7.29
CA ALA A 143 -3.16 10.68 -7.86
C ALA A 143 -2.72 9.56 -6.90
N VAL A 144 -3.08 9.68 -5.62
CA VAL A 144 -2.68 8.77 -4.54
C VAL A 144 -3.88 8.49 -3.66
N HIS A 145 -4.16 7.22 -3.39
CA HIS A 145 -5.21 6.75 -2.48
C HIS A 145 -4.64 5.76 -1.47
N PHE A 146 -5.16 5.78 -0.24
CA PHE A 146 -4.87 4.78 0.79
C PHE A 146 -6.00 3.77 0.85
N LEU A 147 -5.65 2.49 0.75
CA LEU A 147 -6.62 1.42 0.58
C LEU A 147 -6.48 0.39 1.69
N ARG A 148 -7.62 -0.16 2.11
CA ARG A 148 -7.71 -1.35 2.94
C ARG A 148 -8.55 -2.42 2.24
N PHE A 149 -7.95 -3.56 1.98
CA PHE A 149 -8.66 -4.76 1.51
C PHE A 149 -8.95 -5.65 2.70
N GLN A 150 -10.22 -5.86 3.02
CA GLN A 150 -10.64 -6.70 4.13
C GLN A 150 -10.87 -8.13 3.64
N LEU A 151 -10.31 -9.11 4.35
CA LEU A 151 -10.50 -10.54 4.08
C LEU A 151 -11.26 -11.19 5.24
N ASP A 152 -12.04 -12.21 4.92
CA ASP A 152 -12.58 -13.15 5.90
C ASP A 152 -11.63 -14.35 6.09
N HIS A 153 -11.93 -15.20 7.07
CA HIS A 153 -11.08 -16.34 7.39
C HIS A 153 -11.03 -17.40 6.27
N GLU A 154 -12.14 -17.61 5.56
CA GLU A 154 -12.20 -18.61 4.47
C GLU A 154 -11.29 -18.21 3.30
N MET A 155 -11.28 -16.92 2.97
CA MET A 155 -10.37 -16.32 2.00
C MET A 155 -8.90 -16.49 2.39
N ILE A 156 -8.57 -16.24 3.66
CA ILE A 156 -7.20 -16.38 4.17
C ILE A 156 -6.75 -17.85 4.11
N ASP A 157 -7.60 -18.78 4.54
CA ASP A 157 -7.32 -20.20 4.50
C ASP A 157 -7.13 -20.71 3.07
N ALA A 158 -7.96 -20.24 2.12
CA ALA A 158 -7.83 -20.57 0.71
C ALA A 158 -6.49 -20.08 0.12
N LEU A 159 -6.08 -18.85 0.42
CA LEU A 159 -4.80 -18.31 0.02
C LEU A 159 -3.63 -19.11 0.59
N LYS A 160 -3.66 -19.43 1.89
CA LYS A 160 -2.66 -20.28 2.55
C LYS A 160 -2.66 -21.72 2.00
N GLY A 161 -3.80 -22.18 1.51
CA GLY A 161 -3.98 -23.44 0.79
C GLY A 161 -3.51 -23.43 -0.67
N GLY A 162 -3.06 -22.28 -1.19
CA GLY A 162 -2.49 -22.16 -2.53
C GLY A 162 -3.45 -21.69 -3.62
N CYS A 163 -4.65 -21.21 -3.27
CA CYS A 163 -5.55 -20.59 -4.24
C CYS A 163 -4.91 -19.35 -4.88
N GLN A 164 -5.20 -19.14 -6.16
CA GLN A 164 -4.60 -18.04 -6.92
C GLN A 164 -5.22 -16.69 -6.52
N LEU A 165 -4.36 -15.67 -6.44
CA LEU A 165 -4.76 -14.28 -6.26
C LEU A 165 -4.69 -13.53 -7.60
N SER A 166 -5.73 -12.78 -7.90
CA SER A 166 -5.85 -11.90 -9.06
C SER A 166 -6.14 -10.46 -8.60
N ALA A 167 -5.86 -9.50 -9.46
CA ALA A 167 -6.18 -8.10 -9.24
C ALA A 167 -6.67 -7.44 -10.53
N GLY A 168 -7.48 -6.41 -10.40
CA GLY A 168 -7.89 -5.63 -11.56
C GLY A 168 -8.62 -4.35 -11.22
N ILE A 169 -8.83 -3.55 -12.26
CA ILE A 169 -9.64 -2.33 -12.22
C ILE A 169 -10.67 -2.49 -13.34
N ASN A 170 -11.94 -2.25 -13.01
CA ASN A 170 -13.05 -2.28 -13.97
C ASN A 170 -13.75 -0.91 -14.04
N HIS A 171 -12.99 0.13 -14.39
CA HIS A 171 -13.50 1.48 -14.59
C HIS A 171 -13.76 1.73 -16.09
N PRO A 172 -14.79 2.49 -16.50
CA PRO A 172 -15.08 2.77 -17.92
C PRO A 172 -13.88 3.31 -18.72
N GLU A 173 -13.08 4.17 -18.09
CA GLU A 173 -11.88 4.78 -18.69
C GLU A 173 -10.58 3.98 -18.40
N TYR A 174 -10.64 2.91 -17.60
CA TYR A 174 -9.46 2.14 -17.21
C TYR A 174 -9.83 0.70 -16.82
N LYS A 175 -9.63 -0.24 -17.75
CA LYS A 175 -10.01 -1.66 -17.57
C LYS A 175 -8.83 -2.59 -17.81
N TYR A 176 -8.23 -3.06 -16.72
CA TYR A 176 -7.06 -3.93 -16.75
C TYR A 176 -7.14 -5.01 -15.68
N THR A 177 -6.54 -6.16 -15.96
CA THR A 177 -6.53 -7.32 -15.06
C THR A 177 -5.16 -7.97 -15.08
N VAL A 178 -4.72 -8.41 -13.90
CA VAL A 178 -3.55 -9.25 -13.70
C VAL A 178 -4.05 -10.54 -13.06
N ASN A 179 -4.00 -11.63 -13.82
CA ASN A 179 -4.50 -12.94 -13.40
C ASN A 179 -3.58 -14.07 -13.90
N PRO A 180 -2.93 -14.83 -13.00
CA PRO A 180 -2.75 -14.51 -11.58
C PRO A 180 -1.78 -13.34 -11.38
N ILE A 181 -1.74 -12.75 -10.19
CA ILE A 181 -0.64 -11.83 -9.83
C ILE A 181 0.69 -12.58 -9.73
N PRO A 182 1.84 -11.91 -9.90
CA PRO A 182 3.15 -12.54 -9.75
C PRO A 182 3.31 -13.26 -8.40
N GLN A 183 3.86 -14.47 -8.44
CA GLN A 183 3.98 -15.35 -7.27
C GLN A 183 4.76 -14.70 -6.11
N ASN A 184 5.87 -14.02 -6.41
CA ASN A 184 6.68 -13.33 -5.40
C ASN A 184 5.90 -12.23 -4.64
N ILE A 185 4.90 -11.62 -5.30
CA ILE A 185 4.01 -10.65 -4.67
C ILE A 185 2.97 -11.40 -3.83
N SER A 186 2.30 -12.41 -4.41
CA SER A 186 1.29 -13.21 -3.71
C SER A 186 1.82 -13.80 -2.40
N GLU A 187 3.00 -14.43 -2.43
CA GLU A 187 3.66 -15.00 -1.25
C GLU A 187 3.98 -13.92 -0.19
N SER A 188 4.44 -12.75 -0.63
CA SER A 188 4.69 -11.64 0.27
C SER A 188 3.42 -11.11 0.92
N LEU A 189 2.29 -11.05 0.20
CA LEU A 189 1.01 -10.60 0.75
C LEU A 189 0.41 -11.64 1.70
N ILE A 190 0.52 -12.93 1.38
CA ILE A 190 0.06 -14.01 2.27
C ILE A 190 0.78 -13.97 3.61
N SER A 191 2.06 -13.58 3.63
CA SER A 191 2.83 -13.45 4.89
C SER A 191 2.30 -12.36 5.84
N ASP A 192 1.40 -11.50 5.37
CA ASP A 192 0.77 -10.47 6.19
C ASP A 192 -0.45 -10.97 6.98
N LEU A 193 -0.97 -12.15 6.64
CA LEU A 193 -2.23 -12.68 7.11
C LEU A 193 -2.03 -13.72 8.23
N ASP A 194 -2.80 -13.58 9.31
CA ASP A 194 -2.72 -14.44 10.51
C ASP A 194 -3.51 -15.75 10.35
#